data_AF-A0A6A4QD40-F1
#
_entry.id   AF-A0A6A4QD40-F1
#
_cell.length_a   1.000
_cell.length_b   1.000
_cell.length_c   1.000
_cell.angle_alpha   90.00
_cell.angle_beta   90.00
_cell.angle_gamma   90.00
#
_symmetry.space_group_name_H-M   'P 1'
#
loop_
_entity.id
_entity.type
_entity.pdbx_description
1 polymer ?
#
loop_
_entity_poly.entity_id
_entity_poly.type
_entity_poly.pdbx_seq_one_letter_code
_entity_poly.pdbx_strand_id
1 'polypeptide(L)' 'MKFLEFTMFLLLFVIFVTHHLGNAKLVNFNENFNVSYGQDHFTTLNRGRVVQLSLDNTSGSFPFYYFHKYAPKYASTFIG' A
#
# COMPACT_ATOMS: atom_id res chain seq x y z
N MET A 1 10.26 23.19 35.91
CA MET A 1 9.25 23.55 34.87
C MET A 1 9.69 23.10 33.48
N LYS A 2 10.89 23.46 32.99
CA LYS A 2 11.39 23.06 31.65
C LYS A 2 11.39 21.55 31.31
N PHE A 3 11.78 20.68 32.26
CA PHE A 3 11.80 19.22 32.00
C PHE A 3 10.38 18.65 31.85
N LEU A 4 9.43 19.10 32.69
CA LEU A 4 8.07 18.61 32.68
C LEU A 4 7.33 19.00 31.38
N GLU A 5 7.53 20.23 30.93
CA GLU A 5 7.01 20.73 29.64
C GLU A 5 7.56 19.93 28.46
N PHE A 6 8.87 19.65 28.46
CA PHE A 6 9.49 18.82 27.44
C PHE A 6 8.92 17.39 27.43
N THR A 7 8.73 16.78 28.61
CA THR A 7 8.13 15.45 28.71
C THR A 7 6.67 15.43 28.23
N MET A 8 5.89 16.48 28.49
CA MET A 8 4.52 16.59 27.98
C MET A 8 4.48 16.74 26.47
N PHE A 9 5.37 17.56 25.90
CA PHE A 9 5.49 17.71 24.45
C PHE A 9 5.87 16.38 23.79
N LEU A 10 6.83 15.65 24.34
CA LEU A 10 7.25 14.34 23.84
C LEU A 10 6.10 13.33 23.86
N LEU A 11 5.30 13.31 24.95
CA LEU A 11 4.15 12.44 25.08
C LEU A 11 3.10 12.70 23.98
N LEU A 12 2.77 13.98 23.76
CA LEU A 12 1.82 14.39 22.72
C LEU A 12 2.34 14.05 21.32
N PHE A 13 3.63 14.23 21.07
CA PHE A 13 4.25 13.88 19.79
C PHE A 13 4.16 12.37 19.51
N VAL A 14 4.41 11.51 20.50
CA VAL A 14 4.28 10.06 20.35
C VAL A 14 2.83 9.67 20.05
N ILE A 15 1.86 10.22 20.78
CA ILE A 15 0.43 9.97 20.54
C ILE A 15 0.05 10.39 19.11
N PHE A 16 0.48 11.59 18.70
CA PHE A 16 0.26 12.10 17.35
C PHE A 16 0.83 11.16 16.28
N VAL A 17 2.09 10.74 16.41
CA VAL A 17 2.73 9.83 15.45
C VAL A 17 1.99 8.48 15.40
N THR A 18 1.65 7.89 16.55
CA THR A 18 0.95 6.60 16.59
C THR A 18 -0.46 6.67 16.01
N HIS A 19 -1.15 7.80 16.14
CA HIS A 19 -2.49 8.00 15.58
C HIS A 19 -2.46 8.24 14.06
N HIS A 20 -1.41 8.91 13.56
CA HIS A 20 -1.25 9.22 12.14
C HIS A 20 -0.50 8.15 11.36
N LEU A 21 0.17 7.20 12.03
CA LEU A 21 0.74 6.04 11.38
C LEU A 21 -0.39 5.12 10.94
N GLY A 22 -0.92 5.38 9.75
CA GLY A 22 -1.96 4.58 9.14
C GLY A 22 -1.56 3.11 9.13
N ASN A 23 -2.45 2.24 9.60
CA ASN A 23 -2.26 0.80 9.55
C ASN A 23 -2.27 0.33 8.09
N ALA A 24 -1.10 0.34 7.45
CA ALA A 24 -0.91 -0.29 6.16
C ALA A 24 -1.12 -1.79 6.34
N LYS A 25 -2.34 -2.26 6.04
CA LYS A 25 -2.65 -3.68 6.09
C LYS A 25 -1.97 -4.35 4.91
N LEU A 26 -1.09 -5.30 5.20
CA LEU A 26 -0.57 -6.21 4.19
C LEU A 26 -1.73 -7.08 3.69
N VAL A 27 -2.17 -6.83 2.46
CA VAL A 27 -3.28 -7.55 1.81
C VAL A 27 -2.73 -8.44 0.69
N ASN A 28 -3.47 -9.48 0.34
CA ASN A 28 -3.12 -10.30 -0.80
C ASN A 28 -3.35 -9.49 -2.10
N PHE A 29 -2.42 -9.58 -3.04
CA PHE A 29 -2.48 -8.92 -4.34
C PHE A 29 -3.82 -9.17 -5.07
N ASN A 30 -4.32 -10.41 -5.02
CA ASN A 30 -5.57 -10.80 -5.68
C ASN A 30 -6.82 -10.13 -5.07
N GLU A 31 -6.70 -9.48 -3.90
CA GLU A 31 -7.82 -8.72 -3.33
C GLU A 31 -8.10 -7.42 -4.11
N ASN A 32 -7.08 -6.87 -4.78
CA ASN A 32 -7.11 -5.51 -5.32
C ASN A 32 -6.66 -5.42 -6.77
N PHE A 33 -5.98 -6.45 -7.28
CA PHE A 33 -5.39 -6.43 -8.61
C PHE A 33 -5.70 -7.74 -9.34
N ASN A 34 -5.80 -7.65 -10.67
CA ASN A 34 -5.76 -8.79 -11.56
C ASN A 34 -4.74 -8.57 -12.66
N VAL A 35 -4.18 -9.67 -13.13
CA VAL A 35 -3.23 -9.67 -14.24
C VAL A 35 -4.05 -9.69 -15.52
N SER A 36 -3.94 -8.66 -16.35
CA SER A 36 -4.62 -8.62 -17.65
C SER A 36 -3.78 -9.22 -18.77
N TYR A 37 -2.45 -9.26 -18.60
CA TYR A 37 -1.52 -9.71 -19.63
C TYR A 37 -0.25 -10.30 -19.02
N GLY A 38 0.34 -11.30 -19.70
CA GLY A 38 1.59 -11.96 -19.28
C GLY A 38 1.44 -12.74 -17.98
N GLN A 39 0.47 -13.65 -17.92
CA GLN A 39 0.21 -14.47 -16.73
C GLN A 39 1.34 -15.47 -16.45
N ASP A 40 2.01 -15.93 -17.50
CA ASP A 40 3.23 -16.74 -17.47
C ASP A 40 4.44 -16.00 -16.89
N HIS A 41 4.45 -14.67 -17.03
CA HIS A 41 5.47 -13.77 -16.48
C HIS A 41 5.14 -13.26 -15.06
N PHE A 42 4.08 -13.79 -14.44
CA PHE A 42 3.58 -13.38 -13.14
C PHE A 42 3.63 -14.54 -12.15
N THR A 43 4.24 -14.32 -10.99
CA THR A 43 4.23 -15.30 -9.90
C THR A 43 3.89 -14.63 -8.57
N THR A 44 3.07 -15.30 -7.76
CA THR A 44 2.81 -14.87 -6.38
C THR A 44 3.60 -15.70 -5.39
N LEU A 45 4.15 -15.01 -4.40
CA LEU A 45 4.91 -15.58 -3.30
C LEU A 45 4.26 -15.17 -1.98
N ASN A 46 4.62 -15.86 -0.90
CA ASN A 46 4.18 -15.53 0.45
C ASN A 46 2.64 -15.38 0.58
N ARG A 47 1.90 -16.33 -0.01
CA ARG A 47 0.42 -16.33 -0.06
C ARG A 47 -0.16 -15.08 -0.73
N GLY A 48 0.43 -14.65 -1.85
CA GLY A 48 -0.05 -13.50 -2.62
C GLY A 48 0.35 -12.14 -2.06
N ARG A 49 1.21 -12.08 -1.04
CA ARG A 49 1.68 -10.81 -0.44
C ARG A 49 2.90 -10.23 -1.15
N VAL A 50 3.60 -11.06 -1.90
CA VAL A 50 4.74 -10.67 -2.73
C VAL A 50 4.42 -11.10 -4.15
N VAL A 51 4.66 -10.21 -5.10
CA VAL A 51 4.48 -10.47 -6.52
C VAL A 51 5.83 -10.34 -7.20
N GLN A 52 6.14 -11.30 -8.05
CA GLN A 52 7.27 -11.27 -8.95
C GLN A 52 6.74 -11.10 -10.37
N LEU A 53 7.24 -10.06 -11.04
CA LEU A 53 7.01 -9.79 -12.44
C LEU A 53 8.31 -10.05 -13.19
N SER A 54 8.21 -10.68 -14.36
CA SER A 54 9.34 -10.92 -15.25
C SER A 54 9.08 -10.28 -16.61
N LEU A 55 10.17 -9.97 -17.31
CA LEU A 55 10.18 -9.39 -18.64
C LEU A 55 11.30 -10.07 -19.42
N ASP A 56 10.98 -10.56 -20.61
CA ASP A 56 11.94 -11.11 -21.55
C ASP A 56 11.84 -10.41 -22.92
N ASN A 57 12.55 -10.93 -23.92
CA ASN A 57 12.59 -10.36 -25.27
C ASN A 57 11.30 -10.58 -26.07
N THR A 58 10.37 -11.39 -25.55
CA THR A 58 9.09 -11.73 -26.18
C THR A 58 7.92 -11.01 -25.52
N SER A 59 7.92 -10.87 -24.20
CA SER A 59 6.80 -10.29 -23.46
C SER A 59 7.14 -10.02 -21.97
N GLY A 60 6.18 -9.45 -21.25
CA GLY A 60 6.22 -9.26 -19.80
C GLY A 60 4.81 -9.24 -19.21
N SER A 61 4.71 -8.98 -17.89
CA SER A 61 3.42 -8.97 -17.19
C SER A 61 2.91 -7.57 -16.85
N PHE A 62 1.60 -7.33 -17.06
CA PHE A 62 0.94 -6.08 -16.71
C PHE A 62 -0.26 -6.33 -15.78
N PRO A 63 -0.14 -6.00 -14.48
CA PRO A 63 -1.26 -6.01 -13.55
C PRO A 63 -2.05 -4.71 -13.60
N PHE A 64 -3.38 -4.80 -13.48
CA PHE A 64 -4.26 -3.64 -13.35
C PHE A 64 -5.07 -3.69 -12.05
N TYR A 65 -5.45 -2.50 -11.58
CA TYR A 65 -6.16 -2.31 -10.32
C TYR A 65 -7.68 -2.49 -10.48
N TYR A 66 -8.31 -3.18 -9.53
CA TYR A 66 -9.76 -3.24 -9.42
C TYR A 66 -10.30 -2.04 -8.61
N PHE A 67 -11.02 -1.17 -9.29
CA PHE A 67 -11.63 0.03 -8.69
C PHE A 67 -12.70 -0.26 -7.61
N HIS A 68 -13.22 -1.48 -7.49
CA HIS A 68 -14.41 -1.76 -6.69
C HIS A 68 -14.23 -1.73 -5.16
N LYS A 69 -13.01 -1.81 -4.60
CA LYS A 69 -12.82 -1.97 -3.14
C LYS A 69 -12.41 -0.71 -2.37
N TYR A 70 -11.84 0.31 -3.03
CA TYR A 70 -11.27 1.49 -2.34
C TYR A 70 -11.63 2.86 -2.92
N ALA A 71 -12.66 2.95 -3.78
CA ALA A 71 -13.14 4.22 -4.33
C ALA A 71 -13.30 5.35 -3.27
N PRO A 72 -13.74 5.13 -2.01
CA PRO A 72 -13.89 6.24 -1.09
C PRO A 72 -12.58 6.66 -0.37
N LYS A 73 -11.48 5.89 -0.43
CA LYS A 73 -10.26 6.19 0.36
C LYS A 73 -9.18 6.97 -0.37
N TYR A 74 -9.19 6.99 -1.71
CA TYR A 74 -8.17 7.66 -2.51
C TYR A 74 -8.75 8.59 -3.59
N ALA A 75 -10.07 8.83 -3.58
CA ALA A 75 -10.74 9.76 -4.48
C ALA A 75 -10.70 11.23 -4.02
N SER A 76 -9.73 11.62 -3.19
CA SER A 76 -9.51 13.01 -2.83
C SER A 76 -8.24 13.54 -3.47
N THR A 77 -8.46 14.50 -4.39
CA THR A 77 -7.51 15.50 -4.90
C THR A 77 -6.72 15.12 -6.16
N PHE A 78 -7.39 15.19 -7.31
CA PHE A 78 -6.87 15.97 -8.44
C PHE A 78 -7.82 17.16 -8.63
N ILE A 79 -7.43 18.31 -8.10
CA ILE A 79 -8.01 19.60 -8.49
C ILE A 79 -6.96 20.20 -9.42
N GLY A 80 -7.26 20.20 -10.72
CA GLY A 80 -6.58 21.04 -11.71
C GLY A 80 -7.10 22.46 -11.66
#